data_AF-A0AA35NUS4-F1
#
_entry.id   AF-A0AA35NUS4-F1
#
_cell.length_a   1.000
_cell.length_b   1.000
_cell.length_c   1.000
_cell.angle_alpha   90.00
_cell.angle_beta   90.00
_cell.angle_gamma   90.00
#
_symmetry.space_group_name_H-M   'P 1'
#
loop_
_entity.id
_entity.type
_entity.pdbx_description
1 polymer ?
#
loop_
_entity_poly.entity_id
_entity_poly.type
_entity_poly.pdbx_seq_one_letter_code
_entity_poly.pdbx_strand_id
1 'polypeptide(L)'
;MHRPGRRIAWAAESPEDPFGVAAAAAAAGAGWKGSDGAPSSRSSSSTEEERAKGAPPVREAEARDEDEQPLLRGIFGVGKRSCDVVLSARRLSWSPIQPERPVGGSNVGLTNEEESVEMKDVFSVKLKRRRFAGQQKGGLLLGITVFVCLKKEGNKLKDSVINLSNLSEDHCYLWFKHLKEILNGFPNRPKSLKVFVNPNSHRKEAARIYHEQVAPLFKLADIRADVTVTEYEGHALKLLKECDLTSFHGVVCIGGDGTAHEVAHGLLLRAQMDARRDGDDIIAPVKAQVPLGIIPAGSTNILAYTVNGIQHTVTATLHIIMGHVQSVDVCTFSSPTKLLRFGFSSMFGFGSRALALAEKHRWMPSSQRKDFAVLKTLASLKPEYCELSFLPLEQDAQGEDT
;
A
#
# COMPACT_ATOMS: atom_id res chain seq x y z
N MET A 1 8.01 -3.19 53.11
CA MET A 1 8.04 -2.02 52.20
C MET A 1 8.46 -2.47 50.81
N HIS A 2 7.51 -2.77 49.93
CA HIS A 2 7.74 -3.08 48.53
C HIS A 2 7.54 -1.81 47.70
N ARG A 3 8.58 -1.35 46.99
CA ARG A 3 8.46 -0.24 46.03
C ARG A 3 7.88 -0.80 44.73
N PRO A 4 6.81 -0.23 44.15
CA PRO A 4 6.30 -0.66 42.86
C PRO A 4 7.23 -0.21 41.73
N GLY A 5 7.52 -1.10 40.80
CA GLY A 5 8.34 -0.86 39.62
C GLY A 5 7.74 0.23 38.71
N ARG A 6 8.59 1.18 38.32
CA ARG A 6 8.28 2.21 37.31
C ARG A 6 8.03 1.53 35.96
N ARG A 7 6.81 1.65 35.43
CA ARG A 7 6.50 1.32 34.03
C ARG A 7 7.19 2.34 33.11
N ILE A 8 7.98 1.84 32.17
CA ILE A 8 8.66 2.61 31.13
C ILE A 8 7.70 2.68 29.93
N ALA A 9 7.41 3.89 29.45
CA ALA A 9 6.66 4.11 28.22
C ALA A 9 7.63 4.38 27.06
N TRP A 10 7.36 3.78 25.90
CA TRP A 10 8.15 3.85 24.68
C TRP A 10 7.34 4.57 23.60
N ALA A 11 7.92 5.59 22.94
CA ALA A 11 7.32 6.21 21.77
C ALA A 11 8.42 6.67 20.81
N ALA A 12 8.30 6.29 19.54
CA ALA A 12 9.05 6.87 18.43
C ALA A 12 8.18 7.96 17.80
N GLU A 13 8.73 9.15 17.61
CA GLU A 13 8.04 10.28 16.98
C GLU A 13 8.80 10.84 15.79
N SER A 14 8.03 11.40 14.87
CA SER A 14 8.46 12.30 13.81
C SER A 14 8.13 13.75 14.17
N PRO A 15 8.74 14.74 13.52
CA PRO A 15 8.42 16.15 13.75
C PRO A 15 6.95 16.46 13.41
N GLU A 16 6.30 17.28 14.23
CA GLU A 16 4.86 17.58 14.20
C GLU A 16 4.38 18.34 12.96
N ASP A 17 3.16 18.00 12.52
CA ASP A 17 2.32 18.62 11.47
C ASP A 17 1.54 19.81 12.08
N PRO A 18 1.48 21.02 11.48
CA PRO A 18 0.95 22.21 12.18
C PRO A 18 -0.58 22.36 12.22
N PHE A 19 -1.36 21.45 11.64
CA PHE A 19 -2.81 21.70 11.45
C PHE A 19 -3.68 20.65 12.12
N GLY A 20 -4.22 21.04 13.27
CA GLY A 20 -5.25 20.34 14.01
C GLY A 20 -6.57 20.26 13.24
N VAL A 21 -7.23 19.12 13.40
CA VAL A 21 -8.55 18.79 12.88
C VAL A 21 -9.60 19.76 13.45
N ALA A 22 -10.35 20.42 12.58
CA ALA A 22 -11.62 21.04 12.92
C ALA A 22 -12.69 20.55 11.93
N ALA A 23 -13.73 19.92 12.47
CA ALA A 23 -14.97 19.63 11.78
C ALA A 23 -15.76 20.93 11.58
N ALA A 24 -16.29 21.17 10.38
CA ALA A 24 -17.29 22.21 10.16
C ALA A 24 -18.28 21.80 9.06
N ALA A 25 -19.54 22.13 9.35
CA ALA A 25 -20.75 21.79 8.63
C ALA A 25 -21.03 22.72 7.42
N ALA A 26 -22.05 22.31 6.66
CA ALA A 26 -22.57 22.86 5.42
C ALA A 26 -22.77 24.38 5.33
N ALA A 27 -22.62 24.91 4.10
CA ALA A 27 -23.49 25.94 3.55
C ALA A 27 -23.46 25.92 2.01
N ALA A 28 -24.65 25.99 1.42
CA ALA A 28 -24.92 26.07 -0.01
C ALA A 28 -24.89 27.52 -0.52
N GLY A 29 -24.77 27.70 -1.84
CA GLY A 29 -25.42 28.82 -2.53
C GLY A 29 -24.65 29.47 -3.68
N ALA A 30 -25.25 29.37 -4.88
CA ALA A 30 -25.17 30.25 -6.06
C ALA A 30 -23.77 30.51 -6.68
N GLY A 31 -23.54 30.42 -7.98
CA GLY A 31 -24.41 30.51 -9.15
C GLY A 31 -23.71 31.46 -10.13
N TRP A 32 -23.26 30.97 -11.29
CA TRP A 32 -22.93 31.86 -12.41
C TRP A 32 -23.14 31.20 -13.77
N LYS A 33 -23.75 31.99 -14.66
CA LYS A 33 -24.14 31.68 -16.02
C LYS A 33 -23.01 32.00 -17.01
N GLY A 34 -22.89 31.16 -18.02
CA GLY A 34 -22.76 31.54 -19.43
C GLY A 34 -21.40 32.02 -19.92
N SER A 35 -20.83 31.33 -20.90
CA SER A 35 -21.01 31.71 -22.31
C SER A 35 -20.20 30.81 -23.26
N ASP A 36 -20.79 30.66 -24.43
CA ASP A 36 -20.40 29.82 -25.56
C ASP A 36 -19.09 30.24 -26.24
N GLY A 37 -18.41 29.28 -26.87
CA GLY A 37 -17.25 29.54 -27.72
C GLY A 37 -16.61 28.27 -28.29
N ALA A 38 -17.29 27.62 -29.23
CA ALA A 38 -16.68 26.79 -30.27
C ALA A 38 -16.25 27.71 -31.45
N PRO A 39 -15.41 27.32 -32.43
CA PRO A 39 -15.25 25.94 -32.92
C PRO A 39 -13.84 25.48 -33.40
N SER A 40 -13.78 24.15 -33.58
CA SER A 40 -13.13 23.38 -34.66
C SER A 40 -11.65 23.61 -35.04
N SER A 41 -10.88 22.52 -35.00
CA SER A 41 -10.22 21.99 -36.21
C SER A 41 -9.71 20.55 -36.01
N ARG A 42 -9.92 19.74 -37.05
CA ARG A 42 -9.49 18.34 -37.23
C ARG A 42 -8.01 18.25 -37.60
N SER A 43 -7.34 17.17 -37.18
CA SER A 43 -6.33 16.40 -37.95
C SER A 43 -5.84 15.22 -37.09
N SER A 44 -6.25 13.97 -37.34
CA SER A 44 -5.50 12.95 -38.14
C SER A 44 -4.05 12.79 -37.66
N SER A 45 -3.76 11.81 -36.79
CA SER A 45 -3.34 10.43 -37.12
C SER A 45 -1.99 10.32 -37.83
N SER A 46 -0.98 9.81 -37.13
CA SER A 46 -0.11 8.73 -37.62
C SER A 46 0.90 8.34 -36.53
N THR A 47 0.73 7.11 -36.08
CA THR A 47 1.72 6.21 -35.47
C THR A 47 3.03 6.16 -36.25
N GLU A 48 4.16 6.15 -35.55
CA GLU A 48 5.37 5.45 -35.98
C GLU A 48 6.10 4.93 -34.74
N GLU A 49 6.09 3.61 -34.63
CA GLU A 49 6.68 2.80 -33.56
C GLU A 49 7.97 2.22 -34.15
N GLU A 50 9.12 2.76 -33.76
CA GLU A 50 10.41 2.27 -34.22
C GLU A 50 11.07 1.37 -33.16
N ARG A 51 11.20 0.10 -33.54
CA ARG A 51 11.73 -1.02 -32.77
C ARG A 51 13.26 -1.02 -32.84
N ALA A 52 13.93 -0.53 -31.81
CA ALA A 52 15.40 -0.68 -31.67
C ALA A 52 15.75 -1.77 -30.65
N LYS A 53 16.17 -2.95 -31.15
CA LYS A 53 16.93 -3.94 -30.38
C LYS A 53 18.37 -3.42 -30.24
N GLY A 54 18.83 -3.20 -29.00
CA GLY A 54 20.21 -2.82 -28.69
C GLY A 54 20.67 -3.46 -27.37
N ALA A 55 21.90 -4.00 -27.38
CA ALA A 55 22.58 -4.62 -26.25
C ALA A 55 22.59 -3.73 -24.97
N PRO A 56 22.71 -4.30 -23.75
CA PRO A 56 22.74 -3.49 -22.53
C PRO A 56 23.99 -2.58 -22.53
N PRO A 57 23.87 -1.28 -22.19
CA PRO A 57 24.99 -0.36 -22.28
C PRO A 57 25.86 -0.45 -21.03
N VAL A 58 27.17 -0.33 -21.24
CA VAL A 58 28.26 -0.19 -20.24
C VAL A 58 27.94 0.85 -19.15
N ARG A 59 27.05 1.81 -19.42
CA ARG A 59 26.54 2.80 -18.46
C ARG A 59 25.83 2.21 -17.24
N GLU A 60 25.17 1.07 -17.36
CA GLU A 60 24.56 0.42 -16.19
C GLU A 60 25.60 -0.21 -15.25
N ALA A 61 26.77 -0.59 -15.76
CA ALA A 61 27.83 -1.15 -14.94
C ALA A 61 28.59 -0.04 -14.19
N GLU A 62 28.88 1.08 -14.84
CA GLU A 62 29.51 2.26 -14.21
C GLU A 62 28.59 2.92 -13.17
N ALA A 63 27.28 3.00 -13.43
CA ALA A 63 26.30 3.49 -12.45
C ALA A 63 26.06 2.52 -11.27
N ARG A 64 26.45 1.24 -11.39
CA ARG A 64 26.41 0.29 -10.27
C ARG A 64 27.57 0.51 -9.30
N ASP A 65 28.75 0.90 -9.79
CA ASP A 65 29.95 1.15 -8.96
C ASP A 65 29.86 2.49 -8.20
N GLU A 66 29.25 3.54 -8.77
CA GLU A 66 29.06 4.83 -8.07
C GLU A 66 28.06 4.73 -6.90
N ASP A 67 27.00 3.94 -7.05
CA ASP A 67 25.95 3.76 -6.02
C ASP A 67 26.41 2.91 -4.81
N GLU A 68 27.52 2.20 -4.94
CA GLU A 68 28.14 1.43 -3.85
C GLU A 68 29.18 2.22 -3.03
N GLN A 69 29.54 3.45 -3.46
CA GLN A 69 30.44 4.28 -2.66
C GLN A 69 29.82 4.62 -1.30
N PRO A 70 30.62 4.55 -0.21
CA PRO A 70 30.12 4.82 1.12
C PRO A 70 29.82 6.31 1.28
N LEU A 71 28.54 6.64 1.45
CA LEU A 71 28.07 7.98 1.79
C LEU A 71 28.46 8.37 3.21
N LEU A 72 28.32 7.43 4.14
CA LEU A 72 28.73 7.59 5.53
C LEU A 72 29.37 6.31 6.04
N ARG A 73 30.33 6.48 6.96
CA ARG A 73 30.91 5.41 7.77
C ARG A 73 31.00 5.88 9.22
N GLY A 74 30.66 5.01 10.15
CA GLY A 74 30.52 5.40 11.54
C GLY A 74 30.36 4.20 12.47
N ILE A 75 30.68 4.42 13.74
CA ILE A 75 30.62 3.36 14.76
C ILE A 75 29.28 3.45 15.48
N PHE A 76 28.54 2.35 15.50
CA PHE A 76 27.30 2.20 16.28
C PHE A 76 27.31 0.90 17.06
N GLY A 77 26.66 0.92 18.22
CA GLY A 77 26.29 -0.32 18.91
C GLY A 77 25.08 -0.96 18.22
N VAL A 78 25.23 -2.17 17.72
CA VAL A 78 24.15 -2.98 17.14
C VAL A 78 23.93 -4.22 18.01
N GLY A 79 22.78 -4.29 18.67
CA GLY A 79 22.53 -5.29 19.70
C GLY A 79 23.47 -5.10 20.90
N LYS A 80 24.39 -6.06 21.12
CA LYS A 80 25.40 -6.01 22.21
C LYS A 80 26.82 -5.75 21.69
N ARG A 81 27.01 -5.54 20.38
CA ARG A 81 28.32 -5.43 19.74
C ARG A 81 28.55 -3.99 19.25
N SER A 82 29.79 -3.53 19.29
CA SER A 82 30.20 -2.31 18.57
C SER A 82 30.51 -2.70 17.13
N CYS A 83 29.86 -2.05 16.19
CA CYS A 83 29.98 -2.36 14.77
C CYS A 83 30.47 -1.15 13.98
N ASP A 84 31.29 -1.40 12.98
CA ASP A 84 31.55 -0.45 11.90
C ASP A 84 30.36 -0.51 10.95
N VAL A 85 29.66 0.60 10.81
CA VAL A 85 28.45 0.72 10.00
C VAL A 85 28.76 1.57 8.79
N VAL A 86 28.34 1.09 7.62
CA VAL A 86 28.53 1.75 6.34
C VAL A 86 27.16 1.98 5.70
N LEU A 87 26.91 3.20 5.26
CA LEU A 87 25.74 3.59 4.49
C LEU A 87 26.15 3.95 3.08
N SER A 88 25.58 3.28 2.09
CA SER A 88 25.60 3.69 0.68
C SER A 88 24.19 4.10 0.22
N ALA A 89 24.05 4.52 -1.03
CA ALA A 89 22.73 4.88 -1.57
C ALA A 89 21.75 3.69 -1.57
N ARG A 90 22.27 2.46 -1.72
CA ARG A 90 21.48 1.24 -1.88
C ARG A 90 21.48 0.32 -0.67
N ARG A 91 22.46 0.42 0.24
CA ARG A 91 22.65 -0.55 1.32
C ARG A 91 23.07 0.12 2.62
N LEU A 92 22.61 -0.45 3.73
CA LEU A 92 23.14 -0.22 5.07
C LEU A 92 23.76 -1.53 5.55
N SER A 93 25.08 -1.56 5.77
CA SER A 93 25.79 -2.75 6.26
C SER A 93 26.51 -2.48 7.56
N TRP A 94 26.76 -3.54 8.34
CA TRP A 94 27.51 -3.45 9.58
C TRP A 94 28.30 -4.73 9.84
N SER A 95 29.52 -4.55 10.36
CA SER A 95 30.38 -5.64 10.79
C SER A 95 30.93 -5.40 12.21
N PRO A 96 31.04 -6.43 13.06
CA PRO A 96 31.62 -6.27 14.39
C PRO A 96 33.07 -5.79 14.34
N ILE A 97 33.41 -4.76 15.13
CA ILE A 97 34.78 -4.27 15.25
C ILE A 97 35.58 -5.28 16.07
N GLN A 98 36.72 -5.75 15.52
CA GLN A 98 37.63 -6.61 16.28
C GLN A 98 38.55 -5.75 17.16
N PRO A 99 38.76 -6.12 18.43
CA PRO A 99 39.88 -5.57 19.19
C PRO A 99 41.19 -6.04 18.54
N GLU A 100 42.14 -5.12 18.34
CA GLU A 100 43.48 -5.47 17.87
C GLU A 100 44.07 -6.54 18.81
N ARG A 101 44.40 -7.72 18.27
CA ARG A 101 45.10 -8.74 19.03
C ARG A 101 46.57 -8.32 19.16
N PRO A 102 47.21 -8.51 20.33
CA PRO A 102 48.65 -8.38 20.44
C PRO A 102 49.32 -9.33 19.44
N VAL A 103 50.33 -8.85 18.75
CA VAL A 103 51.10 -9.54 17.70
C VAL A 103 51.45 -10.97 18.12
N GLY A 104 50.97 -11.98 17.36
CA GLY A 104 51.47 -13.36 17.45
C GLY A 104 50.45 -14.45 17.80
N GLY A 105 49.34 -14.58 17.06
CA GLY A 105 48.44 -15.73 17.19
C GLY A 105 47.76 -16.06 15.86
N SER A 106 47.84 -17.32 15.46
CA SER A 106 47.43 -17.90 14.17
C SER A 106 46.04 -17.49 13.66
N ASN A 107 45.94 -17.33 12.33
CA ASN A 107 44.71 -17.09 11.57
C ASN A 107 43.77 -18.31 11.68
N VAL A 108 42.90 -18.31 12.68
CA VAL A 108 41.63 -19.03 12.60
C VAL A 108 40.64 -18.06 11.98
N GLY A 109 40.31 -18.30 10.70
CA GLY A 109 39.34 -17.51 9.94
C GLY A 109 37.97 -17.56 10.59
N LEU A 110 37.69 -16.59 11.46
CA LEU A 110 36.33 -16.21 11.82
C LEU A 110 35.79 -15.47 10.60
N THR A 111 34.99 -16.15 9.79
CA THR A 111 34.15 -15.53 8.77
C THR A 111 33.23 -14.56 9.51
N ASN A 112 33.63 -13.29 9.54
CA ASN A 112 32.77 -12.22 10.02
C ASN A 112 31.66 -12.08 8.99
N GLU A 113 30.48 -12.62 9.31
CA GLU A 113 29.29 -12.38 8.50
C GLU A 113 28.95 -10.90 8.62
N GLU A 114 29.29 -10.15 7.56
CA GLU A 114 28.79 -8.79 7.36
C GLU A 114 27.27 -8.87 7.21
N GLU A 115 26.55 -8.26 8.13
CA GLU A 115 25.10 -8.17 8.07
C GLU A 115 24.73 -6.91 7.28
N SER A 116 23.70 -6.99 6.45
CA SER A 116 23.26 -5.83 5.68
C SER A 116 21.76 -5.84 5.39
N VAL A 117 21.25 -4.67 5.04
CA VAL A 117 19.89 -4.46 4.55
C VAL A 117 19.91 -3.55 3.32
N GLU A 118 19.09 -3.85 2.33
CA GLU A 118 18.89 -2.96 1.19
C GLU A 118 18.00 -1.78 1.57
N MET A 119 18.36 -0.57 1.17
CA MET A 119 17.59 0.65 1.45
C MET A 119 16.19 0.61 0.83
N LYS A 120 16.02 -0.16 -0.26
CA LYS A 120 14.71 -0.42 -0.88
C LYS A 120 13.75 -1.17 0.05
N ASP A 121 14.25 -1.90 1.04
CA ASP A 121 13.46 -2.66 2.02
C ASP A 121 13.24 -1.87 3.33
N VAL A 122 14.01 -0.79 3.55
CA VAL A 122 13.81 0.12 4.68
C VAL A 122 12.61 1.03 4.41
N PHE A 123 11.61 1.02 5.27
CA PHE A 123 10.40 1.85 5.09
C PHE A 123 10.33 3.05 6.01
N SER A 124 11.10 3.06 7.11
CA SER A 124 11.14 4.19 8.02
C SER A 124 12.43 4.24 8.82
N VAL A 125 12.81 5.44 9.25
CA VAL A 125 13.86 5.69 10.23
C VAL A 125 13.37 6.69 11.25
N LYS A 126 13.73 6.49 12.53
CA LYS A 126 13.36 7.36 13.66
C LYS A 126 14.56 7.54 14.59
N LEU A 127 14.63 8.70 15.24
CA LEU A 127 15.56 8.91 16.35
C LEU A 127 15.02 8.23 17.61
N LYS A 128 15.84 7.41 18.25
CA LYS A 128 15.49 6.70 19.47
C LYS A 128 15.86 7.56 20.68
N ARG A 129 14.87 8.03 21.43
CA ARG A 129 15.08 8.82 22.65
C ARG A 129 14.53 8.11 23.88
N ARG A 130 15.22 8.23 25.02
CA ARG A 130 14.73 7.81 26.35
C ARG A 130 14.07 9.02 27.02
N ARG A 131 12.81 8.88 27.38
CA ARG A 131 12.02 9.91 28.07
C ARG A 131 11.63 9.46 29.48
N PHE A 132 11.46 10.41 30.39
CA PHE A 132 10.82 10.14 31.68
C PHE A 132 9.30 10.03 31.52
N ALA A 133 8.64 9.32 32.43
CA ALA A 133 7.19 9.18 32.43
C ALA A 133 6.52 10.57 32.48
N GLY A 134 5.63 10.88 31.53
CA GLY A 134 4.95 12.16 31.41
C GLY A 134 5.66 13.22 30.55
N GLN A 135 6.90 12.97 30.11
CA GLN A 135 7.62 13.90 29.25
C GLN A 135 7.24 13.72 27.78
N GLN A 136 6.61 14.74 27.19
CA GLN A 136 6.16 14.72 25.78
C GLN A 136 7.24 15.13 24.79
N LYS A 137 8.21 15.98 25.18
CA LYS A 137 9.28 16.47 24.29
C LYS A 137 10.67 16.34 24.92
N GLY A 138 11.68 16.16 24.08
CA GLY A 138 13.07 15.96 24.49
C GLY A 138 13.39 14.52 24.93
N GLY A 139 14.40 14.39 25.79
CA GLY A 139 14.91 13.10 26.30
C GLY A 139 16.27 12.74 25.73
N LEU A 140 17.00 11.87 26.42
CA LEU A 140 18.35 11.46 26.05
C LEU A 140 18.31 10.69 24.72
N LEU A 141 19.07 11.12 23.73
CA LEU A 141 19.24 10.37 22.50
C LEU A 141 20.02 9.09 22.75
N LEU A 142 19.47 7.97 22.27
CA LEU A 142 20.05 6.64 22.37
C LEU A 142 20.56 6.12 21.03
N GLY A 143 20.20 6.76 19.91
CA GLY A 143 20.61 6.37 18.57
C GLY A 143 19.49 6.49 17.53
N ILE A 144 19.56 5.65 16.51
CA ILE A 144 18.64 5.59 15.37
C ILE A 144 17.96 4.22 15.36
N THR A 145 16.68 4.20 15.05
CA THR A 145 15.90 3.00 14.79
C THR A 145 15.53 2.95 13.32
N VAL A 146 15.95 1.89 12.64
CA VAL A 146 15.66 1.62 11.23
C VAL A 146 14.60 0.53 11.16
N PHE A 147 13.50 0.81 10.46
CA PHE A 147 12.39 -0.11 10.27
C PHE A 147 12.44 -0.71 8.87
N VAL A 148 12.48 -2.04 8.81
CA VAL A 148 12.72 -2.82 7.61
C VAL A 148 11.52 -3.70 7.32
N CYS A 149 11.13 -3.78 6.06
CA CYS A 149 10.15 -4.74 5.56
C CYS A 149 10.88 -5.99 5.09
N LEU A 150 10.67 -7.13 5.76
CA LEU A 150 11.28 -8.41 5.40
C LEU A 150 10.24 -9.36 4.81
N LYS A 151 10.64 -10.07 3.75
CA LYS A 151 9.88 -11.19 3.22
C LYS A 151 10.06 -12.42 4.11
N LYS A 152 8.95 -13.00 4.55
CA LYS A 152 8.90 -14.30 5.25
C LYS A 152 8.46 -15.40 4.28
N GLU A 153 8.29 -16.62 4.79
CA GLU A 153 7.74 -17.74 4.04
C GLU A 153 6.44 -17.37 3.30
N GLY A 154 6.35 -17.80 2.04
CA GLY A 154 5.30 -17.43 1.11
C GLY A 154 5.34 -15.95 0.73
N ASN A 155 4.16 -15.33 0.66
CA ASN A 155 4.00 -13.91 0.31
C ASN A 155 3.85 -13.00 1.54
N LYS A 156 4.20 -13.49 2.74
CA LYS A 156 4.03 -12.73 3.97
C LYS A 156 5.15 -11.70 4.14
N LEU A 157 4.79 -10.44 4.32
CA LEU A 157 5.71 -9.39 4.74
C LEU A 157 5.62 -9.18 6.26
N LYS A 158 6.74 -8.82 6.88
CA LYS A 158 6.81 -8.46 8.29
C LYS A 158 7.73 -7.26 8.48
N ASP A 159 7.37 -6.36 9.37
CA ASP A 159 8.28 -5.35 9.87
C ASP A 159 9.34 -5.96 10.83
N SER A 160 10.55 -5.44 10.73
CA SER A 160 11.68 -5.73 11.61
C SER A 160 12.37 -4.42 11.99
N VAL A 161 13.13 -4.45 13.08
CA VAL A 161 13.73 -3.26 13.67
C VAL A 161 15.21 -3.47 13.89
N ILE A 162 16.02 -2.58 13.31
CA ILE A 162 17.46 -2.48 13.55
C ILE A 162 17.68 -1.24 14.41
N ASN A 163 18.41 -1.40 15.53
CA ASN A 163 18.76 -0.29 16.40
C ASN A 163 20.25 0.00 16.28
N LEU A 164 20.58 1.19 15.79
CA LEU A 164 21.94 1.72 15.72
C LEU A 164 22.12 2.65 16.92
N SER A 165 22.78 2.19 17.98
CA SER A 165 22.98 2.98 19.20
C SER A 165 24.24 3.82 19.14
N ASN A 166 24.09 5.12 19.39
CA ASN A 166 25.19 6.08 19.54
C ASN A 166 24.66 7.26 20.38
N LEU A 167 25.46 7.75 21.31
CA LEU A 167 25.07 8.82 22.24
C LEU A 167 25.42 10.23 21.72
N SER A 168 26.22 10.33 20.65
CA SER A 168 26.49 11.60 20.00
C SER A 168 25.25 12.07 19.24
N GLU A 169 24.67 13.20 19.67
CA GLU A 169 23.50 13.77 19.01
C GLU A 169 23.82 14.17 17.56
N ASP A 170 24.90 14.92 17.33
CA ASP A 170 25.29 15.38 16.00
C ASP A 170 25.51 14.21 15.03
N HIS A 171 26.17 13.15 15.49
CA HIS A 171 26.41 11.95 14.69
C HIS A 171 25.08 11.27 14.30
N CYS A 172 24.18 11.08 15.26
CA CYS A 172 22.88 10.47 14.99
C CYS A 172 22.00 11.34 14.08
N TYR A 173 22.03 12.66 14.24
CA TYR A 173 21.28 13.58 13.41
C TYR A 173 21.77 13.58 11.96
N LEU A 174 23.09 13.59 11.76
CA LEU A 174 23.70 13.49 10.42
C LEU A 174 23.26 12.20 9.71
N TRP A 175 23.39 11.05 10.37
CA TRP A 175 22.97 9.76 9.83
C TRP A 175 21.47 9.69 9.56
N PHE A 176 20.66 10.17 10.51
CA PHE A 176 19.21 10.21 10.35
C PHE A 176 18.80 11.05 9.14
N LYS A 177 19.45 12.20 8.93
CA LYS A 177 19.21 13.07 7.76
C LYS A 177 19.51 12.34 6.45
N HIS A 178 20.70 11.74 6.31
CA HIS A 178 21.07 11.02 5.09
C HIS A 178 20.17 9.81 4.82
N LEU A 179 19.83 9.03 5.86
CA LEU A 179 18.87 7.94 5.72
C LEU A 179 17.51 8.47 5.24
N LYS A 180 17.02 9.57 5.82
CA LYS A 180 15.76 10.20 5.39
C LYS A 180 15.80 10.69 3.95
N GLU A 181 16.92 11.27 3.51
CA GLU A 181 17.11 11.71 2.13
C GLU A 181 16.99 10.53 1.16
N ILE A 182 17.67 9.41 1.43
CA ILE A 182 17.56 8.17 0.64
C ILE A 182 16.11 7.68 0.62
N LEU A 183 15.44 7.62 1.79
CA LEU A 183 14.06 7.14 1.86
C LEU A 183 13.06 8.04 1.13
N ASN A 184 13.31 9.35 1.07
CA ASN A 184 12.48 10.30 0.33
C ASN A 184 12.74 10.27 -1.18
N GLY A 185 13.87 9.69 -1.61
CA GLY A 185 14.21 9.50 -3.01
C GLY A 185 13.42 8.38 -3.71
N PHE A 186 12.68 7.54 -2.98
CA PHE A 186 11.84 6.50 -3.58
C PHE A 186 10.53 7.09 -4.13
N PRO A 187 10.32 7.16 -5.46
CA PRO A 187 9.25 7.94 -6.07
C PRO A 187 7.85 7.36 -5.83
N ASN A 188 7.74 6.03 -5.69
CA ASN A 188 6.45 5.35 -5.61
C ASN A 188 5.91 5.23 -4.17
N ARG A 189 6.66 5.68 -3.16
CA ARG A 189 6.25 5.54 -1.75
C ARG A 189 5.29 6.66 -1.36
N PRO A 190 4.04 6.35 -0.99
CA PRO A 190 3.03 7.37 -0.75
C PRO A 190 3.34 8.19 0.51
N LYS A 191 3.02 9.50 0.47
CA LYS A 191 3.10 10.39 1.65
C LYS A 191 1.73 10.81 2.18
N SER A 192 0.69 10.68 1.36
CA SER A 192 -0.69 11.10 1.65
C SER A 192 -1.65 10.10 1.05
N LEU A 193 -2.56 9.55 1.85
CA LEU A 193 -3.54 8.54 1.44
C LEU A 193 -4.95 8.92 1.90
N LYS A 194 -5.94 8.73 1.03
CA LYS A 194 -7.36 8.74 1.41
C LYS A 194 -7.77 7.32 1.81
N VAL A 195 -8.30 7.13 3.01
CA VAL A 195 -8.60 5.81 3.57
C VAL A 195 -10.09 5.67 3.83
N PHE A 196 -10.74 4.71 3.18
CA PHE A 196 -12.12 4.33 3.45
C PHE A 196 -12.18 3.10 4.34
N VAL A 197 -12.86 3.21 5.48
CA VAL A 197 -13.04 2.11 6.44
C VAL A 197 -14.50 1.71 6.48
N ASN A 198 -14.82 0.47 6.12
CA ASN A 198 -16.18 -0.05 6.27
C ASN A 198 -16.33 -0.77 7.61
N PRO A 199 -16.91 -0.13 8.64
CA PRO A 199 -16.98 -0.68 10.00
C PRO A 199 -17.90 -1.89 10.09
N ASN A 200 -18.79 -2.08 9.12
CA ASN A 200 -19.72 -3.19 9.06
C ASN A 200 -19.16 -4.40 8.27
N SER A 201 -17.89 -4.35 7.85
CA SER A 201 -17.25 -5.46 7.15
C SER A 201 -17.09 -6.68 8.05
N HIS A 202 -17.62 -7.82 7.59
CA HIS A 202 -17.56 -9.11 8.26
C HIS A 202 -17.88 -9.05 9.78
N ARG A 203 -16.93 -9.40 10.66
CA ARG A 203 -17.05 -9.39 12.12
C ARG A 203 -17.01 -7.99 12.74
N LYS A 204 -17.21 -6.95 11.93
CA LYS A 204 -17.10 -5.54 12.31
C LYS A 204 -15.72 -5.18 12.86
N GLU A 205 -14.70 -5.84 12.33
CA GLU A 205 -13.31 -5.69 12.79
C GLU A 205 -12.53 -4.64 12.00
N ALA A 206 -13.06 -4.11 10.88
CA ALA A 206 -12.31 -3.19 10.01
C ALA A 206 -11.80 -1.94 10.73
N ALA A 207 -12.62 -1.34 11.60
CA ALA A 207 -12.20 -0.18 12.41
C ALA A 207 -11.07 -0.57 13.39
N ARG A 208 -11.20 -1.73 14.04
CA ARG A 208 -10.16 -2.26 14.93
C ARG A 208 -8.86 -2.56 14.18
N ILE A 209 -8.94 -3.21 13.02
CA ILE A 209 -7.80 -3.48 12.14
C ILE A 209 -7.11 -2.18 11.76
N TYR A 210 -7.87 -1.14 11.41
CA TYR A 210 -7.29 0.17 11.12
C TYR A 210 -6.52 0.72 12.31
N HIS A 211 -7.14 0.82 13.49
CA HIS A 211 -6.53 1.45 14.67
C HIS A 211 -5.36 0.64 15.26
N GLU A 212 -5.47 -0.69 15.30
CA GLU A 212 -4.49 -1.57 15.96
C GLU A 212 -3.33 -1.96 15.04
N GLN A 213 -3.52 -2.00 13.72
CA GLN A 213 -2.53 -2.56 12.79
C GLN A 213 -2.10 -1.57 11.71
N VAL A 214 -3.06 -0.90 11.04
CA VAL A 214 -2.76 -0.06 9.86
C VAL A 214 -2.23 1.32 10.25
N ALA A 215 -2.96 2.04 11.10
CA ALA A 215 -2.61 3.40 11.51
C ALA A 215 -1.23 3.48 12.20
N PRO A 216 -0.82 2.53 13.06
CA PRO A 216 0.53 2.53 13.62
C PRO A 216 1.62 2.40 12.54
N LEU A 217 1.42 1.56 11.53
CA LEU A 217 2.37 1.38 10.44
C LEU A 217 2.44 2.61 9.53
N PHE A 218 1.30 3.23 9.19
CA PHE A 218 1.27 4.50 8.45
C PHE A 218 1.96 5.63 9.22
N LYS A 219 1.72 5.72 10.54
CA LYS A 219 2.41 6.69 11.40
C LYS A 219 3.92 6.44 11.44
N LEU A 220 4.35 5.18 11.54
CA LEU A 220 5.76 4.84 11.48
C LEU A 220 6.36 5.23 10.13
N ALA A 221 5.66 5.00 9.02
CA ALA A 221 6.10 5.34 7.67
C ALA A 221 6.00 6.84 7.30
N ASP A 222 5.54 7.70 8.22
CA ASP A 222 5.31 9.14 7.95
C ASP A 222 4.30 9.39 6.83
N ILE A 223 3.26 8.57 6.78
CA ILE A 223 2.16 8.69 5.84
C ILE A 223 1.00 9.42 6.51
N ARG A 224 0.57 10.53 5.92
CA ARG A 224 -0.67 11.22 6.32
C ARG A 224 -1.86 10.44 5.78
N ALA A 225 -2.77 10.03 6.65
CA ALA A 225 -3.98 9.32 6.28
C ALA A 225 -5.22 10.18 6.57
N ASP A 226 -5.96 10.57 5.53
CA ASP A 226 -7.31 11.13 5.65
C ASP A 226 -8.31 9.97 5.71
N VAL A 227 -8.89 9.73 6.88
CA VAL A 227 -9.73 8.57 7.14
C VAL A 227 -11.20 8.94 7.08
N THR A 228 -11.97 8.17 6.32
CA THR A 228 -13.43 8.26 6.30
C THR A 228 -14.04 6.90 6.61
N VAL A 229 -14.82 6.87 7.68
CA VAL A 229 -15.61 5.69 8.05
C VAL A 229 -16.91 5.72 7.24
N THR A 230 -17.17 4.69 6.44
CA THR A 230 -18.39 4.61 5.63
C THR A 230 -19.57 4.21 6.49
N GLU A 231 -20.77 4.67 6.12
CA GLU A 231 -21.97 4.56 6.97
C GLU A 231 -23.00 3.61 6.36
N TYR A 232 -23.12 3.62 5.03
CA TYR A 232 -24.06 2.82 4.26
C TYR A 232 -23.43 2.39 2.93
N GLU A 233 -24.07 1.45 2.23
CA GLU A 233 -23.66 0.98 0.91
C GLU A 233 -23.71 2.12 -0.12
N GLY A 234 -22.61 2.34 -0.84
CA GLY A 234 -22.51 3.46 -1.79
C GLY A 234 -22.00 4.77 -1.18
N HIS A 235 -21.72 4.81 0.13
CA HIS A 235 -21.18 6.02 0.77
C HIS A 235 -19.78 6.38 0.24
N ALA A 236 -18.87 5.40 0.08
CA ALA A 236 -17.53 5.67 -0.46
C ALA A 236 -17.62 6.12 -1.93
N LEU A 237 -18.51 5.50 -2.70
CA LEU A 237 -18.78 5.91 -4.08
C LEU A 237 -19.24 7.37 -4.16
N LYS A 238 -20.20 7.78 -3.33
CA LYS A 238 -20.70 9.16 -3.30
C LYS A 238 -19.56 10.14 -3.02
N LEU A 239 -18.78 9.86 -1.98
CA LEU A 239 -17.66 10.72 -1.58
C LEU A 239 -16.58 10.80 -2.66
N LEU A 240 -16.23 9.70 -3.31
CA LEU A 240 -15.21 9.69 -4.37
C LEU A 240 -15.60 10.50 -5.61
N LYS A 241 -16.89 10.61 -5.92
CA LYS A 241 -17.36 11.46 -7.02
C LYS A 241 -17.08 12.94 -6.73
N GLU A 242 -17.24 13.35 -5.49
CA GLU A 242 -17.10 14.74 -5.05
C GLU A 242 -15.66 15.08 -4.61
N CYS A 243 -14.86 14.09 -4.25
CA CYS A 243 -13.52 14.27 -3.69
C CYS A 243 -12.49 14.66 -4.76
N ASP A 244 -11.73 15.71 -4.49
CA ASP A 244 -10.50 16.00 -5.23
C ASP A 244 -9.38 15.03 -4.78
N LEU A 245 -8.85 14.26 -5.74
CA LEU A 245 -7.81 13.26 -5.50
C LEU A 245 -6.40 13.75 -5.81
N THR A 246 -6.23 14.96 -6.33
CA THR A 246 -4.93 15.51 -6.77
C THR A 246 -3.90 15.60 -5.64
N SER A 247 -4.36 15.77 -4.39
CA SER A 247 -3.50 15.87 -3.20
C SER A 247 -3.13 14.53 -2.56
N PHE A 248 -3.67 13.42 -3.08
CA PHE A 248 -3.43 12.08 -2.55
C PHE A 248 -2.57 11.25 -3.51
N HIS A 249 -1.65 10.48 -2.94
CA HIS A 249 -0.81 9.53 -3.70
C HIS A 249 -1.51 8.18 -3.92
N GLY A 250 -2.68 7.97 -3.30
CA GLY A 250 -3.40 6.71 -3.35
C GLY A 250 -4.68 6.74 -2.52
N VAL A 251 -5.61 5.85 -2.87
CA VAL A 251 -6.80 5.56 -2.08
C VAL A 251 -6.69 4.16 -1.50
N VAL A 252 -6.98 4.00 -0.22
CA VAL A 252 -6.96 2.71 0.48
C VAL A 252 -8.35 2.36 0.96
N CYS A 253 -8.79 1.13 0.75
CA CYS A 253 -10.01 0.60 1.34
C CYS A 253 -9.71 -0.49 2.36
N ILE A 254 -10.39 -0.44 3.50
CA ILE A 254 -10.32 -1.43 4.57
C ILE A 254 -11.70 -2.08 4.69
N GLY A 255 -11.82 -3.31 4.20
CA GLY A 255 -13.09 -3.99 4.10
C GLY A 255 -13.01 -5.32 3.36
N GLY A 256 -14.16 -5.85 2.96
CA GLY A 256 -14.23 -7.03 2.09
C GLY A 256 -14.25 -6.67 0.60
N ASP A 257 -14.46 -7.68 -0.23
CA ASP A 257 -14.49 -7.52 -1.70
C ASP A 257 -15.53 -6.48 -2.16
N GLY A 258 -16.70 -6.40 -1.49
CA GLY A 258 -17.72 -5.39 -1.80
C GLY A 258 -17.23 -3.95 -1.60
N THR A 259 -16.50 -3.68 -0.52
CA THR A 259 -15.89 -2.36 -0.27
C THR A 259 -14.85 -2.03 -1.34
N ALA A 260 -14.00 -2.99 -1.71
CA ALA A 260 -13.01 -2.81 -2.76
C ALA A 260 -13.66 -2.53 -4.13
N HIS A 261 -14.75 -3.25 -4.47
CA HIS A 261 -15.54 -2.98 -5.67
C HIS A 261 -16.21 -1.60 -5.65
N GLU A 262 -16.67 -1.11 -4.50
CA GLU A 262 -17.26 0.22 -4.35
C GLU A 262 -16.24 1.33 -4.59
N VAL A 263 -15.07 1.20 -3.98
CA VAL A 263 -14.00 2.19 -4.13
C VAL A 263 -13.41 2.16 -5.54
N ALA A 264 -13.16 0.98 -6.12
CA ALA A 264 -12.68 0.86 -7.50
C ALA A 264 -13.65 1.46 -8.51
N HIS A 265 -14.96 1.18 -8.35
CA HIS A 265 -15.99 1.77 -9.19
C HIS A 265 -16.04 3.30 -9.06
N GLY A 266 -15.93 3.83 -7.85
CA GLY A 266 -15.89 5.27 -7.60
C GLY A 266 -14.68 5.96 -8.23
N LEU A 267 -13.49 5.36 -8.12
CA LEU A 267 -12.26 5.87 -8.74
C LEU A 267 -12.35 5.93 -10.26
N LEU A 268 -12.88 4.87 -10.90
CA LEU A 268 -13.01 4.82 -12.35
C LEU A 268 -14.08 5.77 -12.88
N LEU A 269 -15.20 5.93 -12.16
CA LEU A 269 -16.19 6.95 -12.49
C LEU A 269 -15.63 8.35 -12.35
N ARG A 270 -14.88 8.62 -11.27
CA ARG A 270 -14.22 9.91 -11.09
C ARG A 270 -13.24 10.20 -12.23
N ALA A 271 -12.47 9.20 -12.65
CA ALA A 271 -11.56 9.33 -13.79
C ALA A 271 -12.31 9.65 -15.11
N GLN A 272 -13.47 9.04 -15.36
CA GLN A 272 -14.29 9.40 -16.53
C GLN A 272 -14.76 10.87 -16.44
N MET A 273 -15.23 11.29 -15.27
CA MET A 273 -15.72 12.65 -15.03
C MET A 273 -14.62 13.69 -15.24
N ASP A 274 -13.44 13.46 -14.68
CA ASP A 274 -12.29 14.37 -14.82
C ASP A 274 -11.83 14.48 -16.29
N ALA A 275 -11.92 13.38 -17.04
CA ALA A 275 -11.60 13.34 -18.47
C ALA A 275 -12.73 13.87 -19.39
N ARG A 276 -13.86 14.32 -18.82
CA ARG A 276 -15.06 14.78 -19.55
C ARG A 276 -15.58 13.75 -20.56
N ARG A 277 -15.40 12.46 -20.27
CA ARG A 277 -16.03 11.38 -21.04
C ARG A 277 -17.48 11.26 -20.64
N ASP A 278 -18.33 10.97 -21.62
CA ASP A 278 -19.71 10.59 -21.32
C ASP A 278 -19.68 9.30 -20.49
N GLY A 279 -20.51 9.23 -19.46
CA GLY A 279 -20.53 8.09 -18.53
C GLY A 279 -20.91 6.76 -19.20
N ASP A 280 -21.50 6.84 -20.39
CA ASP A 280 -21.91 5.72 -21.22
C ASP A 280 -20.91 5.36 -22.34
N ASP A 281 -19.74 6.02 -22.42
CA ASP A 281 -18.62 5.58 -23.26
C ASP A 281 -17.93 4.35 -22.62
N ILE A 282 -18.53 3.18 -22.87
CA ILE A 282 -18.31 1.91 -22.17
C ILE A 282 -17.04 1.17 -22.61
N ILE A 283 -16.53 1.45 -23.82
CA ILE A 283 -15.58 0.58 -24.51
C ILE A 283 -14.12 0.82 -24.06
N ALA A 284 -13.77 2.05 -23.70
CA ALA A 284 -12.40 2.41 -23.30
C ALA A 284 -12.39 3.27 -22.03
N PRO A 285 -12.52 2.67 -20.83
CA PRO A 285 -12.53 3.42 -19.59
C PRO A 285 -11.20 4.13 -19.36
N VAL A 286 -11.28 5.40 -18.98
CA VAL A 286 -10.12 6.15 -18.49
C VAL A 286 -9.56 5.51 -17.22
N LYS A 287 -8.23 5.35 -17.18
CA LYS A 287 -7.50 4.81 -16.04
C LYS A 287 -7.66 5.72 -14.81
N ALA A 288 -7.79 5.11 -13.63
CA ALA A 288 -7.78 5.86 -12.37
C ALA A 288 -6.48 6.66 -12.21
N GLN A 289 -6.58 7.90 -11.73
CA GLN A 289 -5.43 8.81 -11.54
C GLN A 289 -4.50 8.35 -10.41
N VAL A 290 -5.05 7.63 -9.43
CA VAL A 290 -4.33 7.19 -8.23
C VAL A 290 -4.53 5.68 -8.02
N PRO A 291 -3.53 4.97 -7.48
CA PRO A 291 -3.63 3.53 -7.20
C PRO A 291 -4.61 3.23 -6.05
N LEU A 292 -5.18 2.03 -6.08
CA LEU A 292 -6.05 1.48 -5.04
C LEU A 292 -5.30 0.48 -4.16
N GLY A 293 -5.18 0.78 -2.86
CA GLY A 293 -4.73 -0.16 -1.84
C GLY A 293 -5.90 -0.94 -1.22
N ILE A 294 -5.79 -2.27 -1.11
CA ILE A 294 -6.83 -3.12 -0.54
C ILE A 294 -6.30 -3.79 0.74
N ILE A 295 -6.87 -3.42 1.90
CA ILE A 295 -6.56 -4.06 3.18
C ILE A 295 -7.72 -5.02 3.54
N PRO A 296 -7.46 -6.34 3.62
CA PRO A 296 -8.50 -7.33 3.81
C PRO A 296 -9.10 -7.26 5.22
N ALA A 297 -10.41 -7.00 5.29
CA ALA A 297 -11.21 -7.08 6.52
C ALA A 297 -12.57 -7.76 6.29
N GLY A 298 -12.75 -8.42 5.16
CA GLY A 298 -13.93 -9.22 4.82
C GLY A 298 -13.79 -10.71 5.18
N SER A 299 -14.81 -11.49 4.81
CA SER A 299 -14.84 -12.95 5.02
C SER A 299 -14.21 -13.78 3.91
N THR A 300 -14.09 -13.21 2.70
CA THR A 300 -13.58 -13.93 1.53
C THR A 300 -12.32 -13.31 1.00
N ASN A 301 -12.25 -11.98 0.83
CA ASN A 301 -11.03 -11.24 0.50
C ASN A 301 -10.30 -11.79 -0.74
N ILE A 302 -11.07 -12.15 -1.77
CA ILE A 302 -10.54 -12.72 -3.02
C ILE A 302 -9.61 -11.72 -3.67
N LEU A 303 -10.03 -10.45 -3.78
CA LEU A 303 -9.23 -9.42 -4.45
C LEU A 303 -7.88 -9.20 -3.76
N ALA A 304 -7.90 -9.09 -2.42
CA ALA A 304 -6.68 -8.94 -1.64
C ALA A 304 -5.76 -10.16 -1.75
N TYR A 305 -6.32 -11.37 -1.84
CA TYR A 305 -5.55 -12.59 -2.07
C TYR A 305 -4.98 -12.66 -3.48
N THR A 306 -5.74 -12.29 -4.52
CA THR A 306 -5.27 -12.31 -5.91
C THR A 306 -4.08 -11.37 -6.11
N VAL A 307 -4.11 -10.18 -5.50
CA VAL A 307 -3.03 -9.19 -5.68
C VAL A 307 -1.81 -9.46 -4.77
N ASN A 308 -2.01 -9.94 -3.54
CA ASN A 308 -0.91 -10.13 -2.58
C ASN A 308 -0.48 -11.61 -2.43
N GLY A 309 -1.23 -12.55 -2.99
CA GLY A 309 -1.10 -13.99 -2.74
C GLY A 309 -1.34 -14.43 -1.29
N ILE A 310 -1.88 -13.55 -0.43
CA ILE A 310 -2.19 -13.83 0.98
C ILE A 310 -3.24 -12.86 1.52
N GLN A 311 -4.09 -13.32 2.44
CA GLN A 311 -5.11 -12.52 3.13
C GLN A 311 -4.58 -11.96 4.46
N HIS A 312 -3.49 -11.19 4.40
CA HIS A 312 -2.82 -10.68 5.60
C HIS A 312 -2.78 -9.16 5.62
N THR A 313 -3.42 -8.57 6.63
CA THR A 313 -3.60 -7.11 6.84
C THR A 313 -2.28 -6.35 6.86
N VAL A 314 -1.32 -6.80 7.67
CA VAL A 314 -0.01 -6.16 7.79
C VAL A 314 0.78 -6.30 6.48
N THR A 315 0.66 -7.43 5.77
CA THR A 315 1.31 -7.59 4.46
C THR A 315 0.79 -6.58 3.46
N ALA A 316 -0.54 -6.47 3.32
CA ALA A 316 -1.16 -5.50 2.43
C ALA A 316 -0.77 -4.06 2.79
N THR A 317 -0.71 -3.75 4.10
CA THR A 317 -0.29 -2.43 4.59
C THR A 317 1.17 -2.13 4.24
N LEU A 318 2.07 -3.10 4.40
CA LEU A 318 3.48 -2.95 4.02
C LEU A 318 3.63 -2.77 2.51
N HIS A 319 2.92 -3.53 1.66
CA HIS A 319 2.93 -3.29 0.22
C HIS A 319 2.55 -1.85 -0.16
N ILE A 320 1.51 -1.30 0.50
CA ILE A 320 1.09 0.09 0.30
C ILE A 320 2.19 1.06 0.74
N ILE A 321 2.77 0.87 1.93
CA ILE A 321 3.87 1.71 2.44
C ILE A 321 5.09 1.69 1.52
N MET A 322 5.43 0.52 1.01
CA MET A 322 6.57 0.32 0.12
C MET A 322 6.33 0.83 -1.30
N GLY A 323 5.10 1.24 -1.62
CA GLY A 323 4.75 1.76 -2.94
C GLY A 323 4.71 0.69 -4.03
N HIS A 324 4.43 -0.57 -3.66
CA HIS A 324 4.32 -1.65 -4.63
C HIS A 324 3.01 -1.49 -5.42
N VAL A 325 3.11 -1.42 -6.74
CA VAL A 325 1.97 -1.25 -7.64
C VAL A 325 1.96 -2.38 -8.67
N GLN A 326 0.78 -2.90 -8.96
CA GLN A 326 0.54 -3.89 -10.00
C GLN A 326 -0.65 -3.45 -10.84
N SER A 327 -0.57 -3.61 -12.16
CA SER A 327 -1.72 -3.43 -13.05
C SER A 327 -2.71 -4.57 -12.88
N VAL A 328 -4.00 -4.25 -12.85
CA VAL A 328 -5.09 -5.21 -12.70
C VAL A 328 -6.16 -4.88 -13.73
N ASP A 329 -6.67 -5.90 -14.39
CA ASP A 329 -7.76 -5.75 -15.35
C ASP A 329 -9.09 -5.48 -14.64
N VAL A 330 -9.96 -4.73 -15.29
CA VAL A 330 -11.29 -4.38 -14.78
C VAL A 330 -12.31 -4.67 -15.87
N CYS A 331 -13.44 -5.23 -15.46
CA CYS A 331 -14.60 -5.44 -16.32
C CYS A 331 -15.54 -4.23 -16.26
N THR A 332 -16.00 -3.81 -17.43
CA THR A 332 -17.16 -2.91 -17.55
C THR A 332 -18.42 -3.74 -17.68
N PHE A 333 -19.37 -3.54 -16.75
CA PHE A 333 -20.70 -4.14 -16.79
C PHE A 333 -21.70 -3.09 -17.25
N SER A 334 -22.39 -3.35 -18.35
CA SER A 334 -23.38 -2.44 -18.95
C SER A 334 -24.64 -3.18 -19.37
N SER A 335 -25.74 -2.44 -19.46
CA SER A 335 -26.90 -2.80 -20.27
C SER A 335 -26.73 -2.20 -21.67
N PRO A 336 -27.60 -2.53 -22.65
CA PRO A 336 -27.53 -1.95 -24.00
C PRO A 336 -27.57 -0.41 -24.05
N THR A 337 -28.04 0.24 -22.99
CA THR A 337 -28.26 1.68 -22.94
C THR A 337 -27.54 2.39 -21.81
N LYS A 338 -26.85 1.66 -20.92
CA LYS A 338 -26.32 2.27 -19.69
C LYS A 338 -25.16 1.51 -19.08
N LEU A 339 -24.17 2.23 -18.57
CA LEU A 339 -23.18 1.68 -17.66
C LEU A 339 -23.83 1.26 -16.31
N LEU A 340 -23.68 -0.01 -15.94
CA LEU A 340 -24.12 -0.51 -14.63
C LEU A 340 -23.02 -0.34 -13.59
N ARG A 341 -21.80 -0.83 -13.88
CA ARG A 341 -20.70 -0.83 -12.93
C ARG A 341 -19.34 -1.14 -13.56
N PHE A 342 -18.27 -0.65 -12.96
CA PHE A 342 -16.91 -1.20 -13.12
C PHE A 342 -16.60 -2.16 -11.97
N GLY A 343 -16.06 -3.34 -12.27
CA GLY A 343 -15.72 -4.33 -11.24
C GLY A 343 -14.71 -5.37 -11.71
N PHE A 344 -14.38 -6.33 -10.86
CA PHE A 344 -13.32 -7.32 -11.15
C PHE A 344 -13.87 -8.66 -11.61
N SER A 345 -15.11 -8.99 -11.22
CA SER A 345 -15.75 -10.24 -11.60
C SER A 345 -17.27 -10.11 -11.52
N SER A 346 -17.95 -10.99 -12.25
CA SER A 346 -19.40 -11.17 -12.17
C SER A 346 -19.73 -12.65 -12.20
N MET A 347 -20.87 -13.01 -11.64
CA MET A 347 -21.36 -14.39 -11.58
C MET A 347 -22.83 -14.41 -11.94
N PHE A 348 -23.22 -15.38 -12.75
CA PHE A 348 -24.60 -15.62 -13.18
C PHE A 348 -25.02 -17.06 -12.85
N GLY A 349 -26.32 -17.31 -12.70
CA GLY A 349 -26.88 -18.63 -12.44
C GLY A 349 -26.76 -19.12 -10.99
N PHE A 350 -26.45 -20.42 -10.84
CA PHE A 350 -26.46 -21.10 -9.54
C PHE A 350 -25.62 -20.39 -8.48
N GLY A 351 -24.38 -20.02 -8.81
CA GLY A 351 -23.46 -19.42 -7.86
C GLY A 351 -23.91 -18.05 -7.38
N SER A 352 -24.50 -17.23 -8.25
CA SER A 352 -25.01 -15.90 -7.87
C SER A 352 -26.26 -16.01 -6.99
N ARG A 353 -27.13 -17.00 -7.24
CA ARG A 353 -28.27 -17.31 -6.38
C ARG A 353 -27.84 -17.81 -5.00
N ALA A 354 -26.88 -18.72 -4.96
CA ALA A 354 -26.29 -19.19 -3.71
C ALA A 354 -25.66 -18.02 -2.94
N LEU A 355 -24.90 -17.16 -3.60
CA LEU A 355 -24.31 -15.97 -2.97
C LEU A 355 -25.38 -15.00 -2.45
N ALA A 356 -26.39 -14.67 -3.26
CA ALA A 356 -27.50 -13.81 -2.84
C ALA A 356 -28.27 -14.39 -1.64
N LEU A 357 -28.45 -15.72 -1.61
CA LEU A 357 -29.05 -16.41 -0.48
C LEU A 357 -28.15 -16.33 0.76
N ALA A 358 -26.85 -16.54 0.62
CA ALA A 358 -25.88 -16.39 1.71
C ALA A 358 -25.90 -14.97 2.28
N GLU A 359 -25.98 -13.93 1.45
CA GLU A 359 -26.04 -12.54 1.87
C GLU A 359 -27.32 -12.21 2.66
N LYS A 360 -28.46 -12.81 2.32
CA LYS A 360 -29.70 -12.70 3.12
C LYS A 360 -29.62 -13.37 4.49
N HIS A 361 -28.64 -14.27 4.71
CA HIS A 361 -28.48 -15.03 5.96
C HIS A 361 -27.20 -14.63 6.72
N ARG A 362 -26.85 -13.33 6.74
CA ARG A 362 -25.69 -12.79 7.49
C ARG A 362 -25.72 -13.02 9.01
N TRP A 363 -26.84 -13.45 9.57
CA TRP A 363 -26.93 -13.87 10.97
C TRP A 363 -26.16 -15.17 11.26
N MET A 364 -25.91 -16.00 10.24
CA MET A 364 -25.11 -17.22 10.36
C MET A 364 -23.60 -16.95 10.27
N PRO A 365 -22.76 -17.74 10.95
CA PRO A 365 -21.30 -17.72 10.75
C PRO A 365 -20.91 -17.93 9.29
N SER A 366 -19.81 -17.30 8.84
CA SER A 366 -19.49 -17.22 7.41
C SER A 366 -19.32 -18.56 6.70
N SER A 367 -18.76 -19.60 7.35
CA SER A 367 -18.61 -20.93 6.74
C SER A 367 -19.96 -21.61 6.60
N GLN A 368 -20.68 -21.75 7.71
CA GLN A 368 -22.02 -22.35 7.76
C GLN A 368 -23.01 -21.68 6.81
N ARG A 369 -22.93 -20.35 6.68
CA ARG A 369 -23.76 -19.54 5.77
C ARG A 369 -23.53 -19.91 4.30
N LYS A 370 -22.27 -20.15 3.91
CA LYS A 370 -21.91 -20.54 2.54
C LYS A 370 -22.44 -21.96 2.25
N ASP A 371 -22.19 -22.90 3.16
CA ASP A 371 -22.63 -24.29 3.02
C ASP A 371 -24.16 -24.39 2.96
N PHE A 372 -24.86 -23.73 3.88
CA PHE A 372 -26.33 -23.63 3.88
C PHE A 372 -26.86 -23.08 2.56
N ALA A 373 -26.28 -21.99 2.07
CA ALA A 373 -26.76 -21.36 0.86
C ALA A 373 -26.55 -22.23 -0.38
N VAL A 374 -25.42 -22.92 -0.48
CA VAL A 374 -25.16 -23.88 -1.55
C VAL A 374 -26.16 -25.03 -1.50
N LEU A 375 -26.31 -25.68 -0.34
CA LEU A 375 -27.23 -26.83 -0.17
C LEU A 375 -28.68 -26.45 -0.47
N LYS A 376 -29.15 -25.31 0.03
CA LYS A 376 -30.53 -24.85 -0.20
C LYS A 376 -30.78 -24.45 -1.65
N THR A 377 -29.78 -23.86 -2.31
CA THR A 377 -29.87 -23.55 -3.74
C THR A 377 -29.86 -24.83 -4.57
N LEU A 378 -29.09 -25.85 -4.16
CA LEU A 378 -29.03 -27.16 -4.81
C LEU A 378 -30.35 -27.93 -4.67
N ALA A 379 -30.96 -27.93 -3.48
CA ALA A 379 -32.25 -28.56 -3.25
C ALA A 379 -33.40 -27.91 -4.06
N SER A 380 -33.21 -26.67 -4.52
CA SER A 380 -34.16 -25.92 -5.35
C SER A 380 -33.58 -25.56 -6.72
N LEU A 381 -32.70 -26.44 -7.24
CA LEU A 381 -32.03 -26.26 -8.52
C LEU A 381 -33.08 -26.09 -9.62
N LYS A 382 -33.00 -24.96 -10.32
CA LYS A 382 -33.84 -24.67 -11.48
C LYS A 382 -32.92 -24.26 -12.64
N PRO A 383 -33.13 -24.80 -13.85
CA PRO A 383 -32.41 -24.32 -15.02
C PRO A 383 -32.76 -22.85 -15.27
N GLU A 384 -31.76 -22.08 -15.71
CA GLU A 384 -31.91 -20.69 -16.12
C GLU A 384 -31.55 -20.58 -17.58
N TYR A 385 -32.48 -20.06 -18.38
CA TYR A 385 -32.24 -19.81 -19.79
C TYR A 385 -31.42 -18.53 -19.93
N CYS A 386 -30.25 -18.65 -20.56
CA CYS A 386 -29.41 -17.52 -20.93
C CYS A 386 -28.81 -17.77 -22.31
N GLU A 387 -28.61 -16.70 -23.06
CA GLU A 387 -27.83 -16.70 -24.29
C GLU A 387 -26.48 -16.06 -24.01
N LEU A 388 -25.41 -16.75 -24.36
CA LEU A 388 -24.05 -16.28 -24.17
C LEU A 388 -23.40 -16.07 -25.54
N SER A 389 -22.97 -14.84 -25.79
CA SER A 389 -22.12 -14.48 -26.92
C SER A 389 -20.80 -13.95 -26.38
N PHE A 390 -19.68 -14.37 -26.96
CA PHE A 390 -18.35 -13.89 -26.57
C PHE A 390 -17.49 -13.68 -27.82
N LEU A 391 -16.58 -12.71 -27.75
CA LEU A 391 -15.56 -12.50 -28.76
C LEU A 391 -14.30 -13.26 -28.31
N PRO A 392 -13.88 -14.33 -29.00
CA PRO A 392 -12.64 -15.02 -28.65
C PRO A 392 -11.45 -14.09 -28.92
N LEU A 393 -10.42 -14.20 -28.08
CA LEU A 393 -9.14 -13.56 -28.37
C LEU A 393 -8.50 -14.32 -29.54
N GLU A 394 -8.29 -13.66 -30.68
CA GLU A 394 -7.48 -14.23 -31.76
C GLU A 394 -6.05 -14.36 -31.24
N GLN A 395 -5.63 -15.59 -30.96
CA GLN A 395 -4.22 -15.86 -30.74
C GLN A 395 -3.55 -15.78 -32.11
N ASP A 396 -2.74 -14.75 -32.32
CA ASP A 396 -1.82 -14.73 -33.45
C ASP A 396 -1.00 -16.02 -33.38
N ALA A 397 -1.27 -16.94 -34.32
CA ALA A 397 -0.47 -18.11 -34.57
C ALA A 397 0.88 -17.66 -35.15
N GLN A 398 1.75 -17.13 -34.30
CA GLN A 398 3.15 -16.89 -34.61
C GLN A 398 3.99 -17.97 -33.94
N GLY A 399 4.32 -19.01 -34.71
CA GLY A 399 5.61 -19.68 -34.57
C GLY A 399 5.62 -21.14 -34.13
N GLU A 400 4.87 -22.03 -34.80
CA GLU A 400 5.32 -23.40 -35.00
C GLU A 400 5.25 -23.71 -36.49
N ASP A 401 6.34 -23.39 -37.20
CA ASP A 401 6.75 -24.05 -38.45
C ASP A 401 8.17 -23.56 -38.82
N THR A 402 9.18 -24.26 -38.30
CA THR A 402 10.41 -24.79 -38.96
C THR A 402 11.54 -25.06 -37.97
#